data_AF-A0AAP0L4K9-F1
#
_entry.id   AF-A0AAP0L4K9-F1
#
_cell.length_a   1.000
_cell.length_b   1.000
_cell.length_c   1.000
_cell.angle_alpha   90.00
_cell.angle_beta   90.00
_cell.angle_gamma   90.00
#
_symmetry.space_group_name_H-M   'P 1'
#
loop_
_entity.id
_entity.type
_entity.pdbx_description
1 polymer ?
#
loop_
_entity_poly.entity_id
_entity_poly.type
_entity_poly.pdbx_seq_one_letter_code
_entity_poly.pdbx_strand_id
1 'polypeptide(L)'
;MSPLGAGVVAGQKPLLPKGKLVVVACQCELPESYEAYRKQQHRWHSGPMQLFRLCLPDIIRSKIDVGKKANLIFLFFVLRKLILPFYSFTLFCIILPMTMFVPEAELPSWVICYIPAIMSFLNILSAPKSFPFIVPYLLFENTMSVTKFNAMISGLFQLGSAYKWVVTKKSGCSSEGDLASLIDKGPKHQYQRDNLVPDLDAMEKEQVLMNKKKKHNRIYTKELALAFLLLTASARSLLSAQGIHFYFLLFQGIAFLLVGLDLIGEQVE
;
A
#
# COMPACT_ATOMS: atom_id res chain seq x y z
N MET A 1 -22.26 -42.97 2.91
CA MET A 1 -21.16 -42.21 3.51
C MET A 1 -21.26 -40.79 2.98
N SER A 2 -21.74 -39.89 3.83
CA SER A 2 -22.50 -38.70 3.42
C SER A 2 -21.64 -37.54 2.90
N PRO A 3 -22.09 -36.83 1.85
CA PRO A 3 -21.57 -35.53 1.47
C PRO A 3 -22.34 -34.45 2.26
N LEU A 4 -21.66 -33.45 2.81
CA LEU A 4 -22.29 -32.26 3.36
C LEU A 4 -21.78 -31.03 2.60
N GLY A 5 -22.34 -30.87 1.40
CA GLY A 5 -22.55 -29.56 0.83
C GLY A 5 -23.69 -28.90 1.60
N ALA A 6 -23.42 -27.78 2.26
CA ALA A 6 -24.44 -26.88 2.75
C ALA A 6 -24.23 -25.54 2.03
N GLY A 7 -25.06 -25.32 1.01
CA GLY A 7 -25.12 -24.06 0.28
C GLY A 7 -25.45 -22.91 1.23
N VAL A 8 -24.67 -21.84 1.16
CA VAL A 8 -25.02 -20.57 1.79
C VAL A 8 -26.08 -19.93 0.89
N VAL A 9 -27.34 -20.12 1.24
CA VAL A 9 -28.46 -19.38 0.64
C VAL A 9 -28.34 -17.93 1.12
N ALA A 10 -27.98 -17.03 0.20
CA ALA A 10 -28.03 -15.60 0.41
C ALA A 10 -29.50 -15.17 0.58
N GLY A 11 -29.91 -14.77 1.79
CA GLY A 11 -31.25 -14.19 1.98
C GLY A 11 -31.89 -14.28 3.36
N GLN A 12 -31.28 -14.89 4.38
CA GLN A 12 -31.89 -14.94 5.72
C GLN A 12 -31.17 -14.00 6.69
N LYS A 13 -31.83 -12.89 7.07
CA LYS A 13 -31.44 -12.11 8.25
C LYS A 13 -31.71 -12.95 9.50
N PRO A 14 -30.70 -13.37 10.27
CA PRO A 14 -30.95 -14.05 11.54
C PRO A 14 -31.54 -13.03 12.53
N LEU A 15 -32.74 -13.29 13.04
CA LEU A 15 -33.26 -12.59 14.22
C LEU A 15 -32.37 -12.95 15.41
N LEU A 16 -31.45 -12.06 15.78
CA LEU A 16 -30.58 -12.23 16.93
C LEU A 16 -31.20 -11.56 18.18
N PRO A 17 -31.21 -12.26 19.34
CA PRO A 17 -31.64 -11.66 20.60
C PRO A 17 -30.68 -10.53 21.02
N LYS A 18 -31.25 -9.42 21.50
CA LYS A 18 -30.51 -8.22 21.92
C LYS A 18 -29.48 -8.57 22.99
N GLY A 19 -28.18 -8.34 22.72
CA GLY A 19 -27.13 -8.34 23.74
C GLY A 19 -25.96 -9.32 23.56
N LYS A 20 -25.97 -10.22 22.55
CA LYS A 20 -24.78 -11.04 22.23
C LYS A 20 -23.92 -10.37 21.16
N LEU A 21 -22.69 -10.01 21.51
CA LEU A 21 -21.63 -9.71 20.55
C LEU A 21 -21.27 -11.01 19.81
N VAL A 22 -21.77 -11.16 18.60
CA VAL A 22 -21.38 -12.26 17.71
C VAL A 22 -20.07 -11.85 17.05
N VAL A 23 -18.99 -12.56 17.39
CA VAL A 23 -17.72 -12.42 16.67
C VAL A 23 -17.87 -13.14 15.34
N VAL A 24 -18.09 -12.36 14.28
CA VAL A 24 -18.13 -12.87 12.91
C VAL A 24 -16.71 -12.82 12.37
N ALA A 25 -16.11 -14.00 12.16
CA ALA A 25 -14.86 -14.12 11.44
C ALA A 25 -15.15 -14.27 9.93
N CYS A 26 -14.80 -13.27 9.14
CA CYS A 26 -14.87 -13.34 7.69
C CYS A 26 -13.48 -13.62 7.12
N GLN A 27 -13.38 -14.55 6.18
CA GLN A 27 -12.17 -14.69 5.38
C GLN A 27 -11.98 -13.42 4.56
N CYS A 28 -10.82 -12.78 4.69
CA CYS A 28 -10.48 -11.56 3.99
C CYS A 28 -9.47 -11.87 2.89
N GLU A 29 -9.79 -11.46 1.66
CA GLU A 29 -8.87 -11.51 0.53
C GLU A 29 -7.80 -10.43 0.66
N LEU A 30 -6.54 -10.84 0.54
CA LEU A 30 -5.41 -9.92 0.47
C LEU A 30 -5.34 -9.27 -0.92
N PRO A 31 -4.70 -8.10 -1.04
CA PRO A 31 -4.44 -7.49 -2.34
C PRO A 31 -3.66 -8.47 -3.23
N GLU A 32 -4.14 -8.63 -4.46
CA GLU A 32 -3.57 -9.57 -5.43
C GLU A 32 -2.21 -9.13 -5.95
N SER A 33 -1.98 -7.80 -6.00
CA SER A 33 -0.76 -7.20 -6.51
C SER A 33 -0.22 -6.09 -5.61
N TYR A 34 1.06 -5.80 -5.77
CA TYR A 34 1.70 -4.67 -5.10
C TYR A 34 1.01 -3.34 -5.42
N GLU A 35 0.52 -3.14 -6.65
CA GLU A 35 -0.22 -1.94 -7.02
C GLU A 35 -1.53 -1.79 -6.22
N ALA A 36 -2.27 -2.89 -6.07
CA ALA A 36 -3.50 -2.89 -5.28
C ALA A 36 -3.21 -2.56 -3.81
N TYR A 37 -2.15 -3.14 -3.25
CA TYR A 37 -1.69 -2.83 -1.91
C TYR A 37 -1.27 -1.35 -1.76
N ARG A 38 -0.52 -0.81 -2.72
CA ARG A 38 -0.06 0.59 -2.71
C ARG A 38 -1.23 1.57 -2.76
N LYS A 39 -2.23 1.31 -3.63
CA LYS A 39 -3.47 2.09 -3.70
C LYS A 39 -4.25 2.02 -2.39
N GLN A 40 -4.32 0.84 -1.78
CA GLN A 40 -4.97 0.65 -0.48
C GLN A 40 -4.27 1.46 0.61
N GLN A 41 -2.94 1.36 0.71
CA GLN A 41 -2.15 2.14 1.66
C GLN A 41 -2.32 3.64 1.44
N HIS A 42 -2.31 4.09 0.18
CA HIS A 42 -2.58 5.49 -0.14
C HIS A 42 -3.93 5.93 0.43
N ARG A 43 -5.01 5.17 0.22
CA ARG A 43 -6.34 5.49 0.77
C ARG A 43 -6.38 5.48 2.29
N TRP A 44 -5.72 4.50 2.90
CA TRP A 44 -5.67 4.34 4.36
C TRP A 44 -4.89 5.42 5.07
N HIS A 45 -4.04 6.17 4.35
CA HIS A 45 -3.32 7.32 4.87
C HIS A 45 -3.98 8.65 4.45
N SER A 46 -4.39 8.80 3.19
CA SER A 46 -5.01 10.04 2.70
C SER A 46 -6.42 10.26 3.28
N GLY A 47 -7.22 9.20 3.43
CA GLY A 47 -8.60 9.27 3.93
C GLY A 47 -8.68 9.84 5.35
N PRO A 48 -7.92 9.31 6.33
CA PRO A 48 -7.86 9.90 7.66
C PRO A 48 -7.38 11.35 7.68
N MET A 49 -6.46 11.75 6.81
CA MET A 49 -6.01 13.16 6.75
C MET A 49 -7.09 14.09 6.20
N GLN A 50 -7.89 13.61 5.25
CA GLN A 50 -9.07 14.35 4.80
C GLN A 50 -10.14 14.42 5.89
N LEU A 51 -10.41 13.32 6.59
CA LEU A 51 -11.34 13.28 7.72
C LEU A 51 -10.90 14.19 8.85
N PHE A 52 -9.59 14.23 9.14
CA PHE A 52 -9.02 15.16 10.11
C PHE A 52 -9.42 16.60 9.78
N ARG A 53 -9.21 17.06 8.56
CA ARG A 53 -9.57 18.43 8.17
C ARG A 53 -11.07 18.73 8.25
N LEU A 54 -11.90 17.78 7.81
CA LEU A 54 -13.35 17.98 7.78
C LEU A 54 -13.98 17.93 9.17
N CYS A 55 -13.57 16.95 9.99
CA CYS A 55 -14.21 16.67 11.26
C CYS A 55 -13.53 17.31 12.47
N LEU A 56 -12.32 17.88 12.34
CA LEU A 56 -11.64 18.56 13.46
C LEU A 56 -12.51 19.63 14.15
N PRO A 57 -13.17 20.57 13.43
CA PRO A 57 -14.03 21.56 14.09
C PRO A 57 -15.21 20.91 14.85
N ASP A 58 -15.79 19.86 14.27
CA ASP A 58 -16.91 19.13 14.89
C ASP A 58 -16.46 18.33 16.12
N ILE A 59 -15.27 17.72 16.08
CA ILE A 59 -14.67 17.01 17.21
C ILE A 59 -14.43 18.00 18.36
N ILE A 60 -13.91 19.19 18.08
CA ILE A 60 -13.67 20.23 19.09
C ILE A 60 -14.99 20.67 19.73
N ARG A 61 -16.03 20.91 18.91
CA ARG A 61 -17.38 21.35 19.35
C ARG A 61 -18.21 20.26 20.02
N SER A 62 -17.89 19.00 19.82
CA SER A 62 -18.67 17.87 20.35
C SER A 62 -18.72 17.83 21.89
N LYS A 63 -19.76 17.20 22.46
CA LYS A 63 -19.88 16.97 23.92
C LYS A 63 -19.15 15.70 24.39
N ILE A 64 -17.97 15.43 23.85
CA ILE A 64 -17.12 14.30 24.25
C ILE A 64 -16.17 14.74 25.37
N ASP A 65 -15.84 13.81 26.27
CA ASP A 65 -14.79 14.01 27.28
C ASP A 65 -13.46 14.49 26.66
N VAL A 66 -12.79 15.42 27.34
CA VAL A 66 -11.56 16.08 26.84
C VAL A 66 -10.43 15.07 26.62
N GLY A 67 -10.29 14.07 27.50
CA GLY A 67 -9.26 13.04 27.35
C GLY A 67 -9.49 12.18 26.10
N LYS A 68 -10.74 11.82 25.81
CA LYS A 68 -11.10 11.09 24.58
C LYS A 68 -10.88 11.93 23.32
N LYS A 69 -11.18 13.23 23.35
CA LYS A 69 -10.87 14.16 22.26
C LYS A 69 -9.37 14.25 22.02
N ALA A 70 -8.59 14.42 23.09
CA ALA A 70 -7.13 14.50 23.01
C ALA A 70 -6.54 13.20 22.45
N ASN A 71 -7.00 12.03 22.90
CA ASN A 71 -6.58 10.74 22.34
C ASN A 71 -6.90 10.64 20.83
N LEU A 72 -8.10 11.01 20.41
CA LEU A 72 -8.49 10.94 18.99
C LEU A 72 -7.67 11.92 18.13
N ILE A 73 -7.50 13.17 18.57
CA ILE A 73 -6.76 14.18 17.80
C ILE A 73 -5.26 13.85 17.81
N PHE A 74 -4.67 13.70 19.00
CA PHE A 74 -3.23 13.58 19.14
C PHE A 74 -2.72 12.18 18.80
N LEU A 75 -3.26 11.12 19.40
CA LEU A 75 -2.70 9.78 19.19
C LEU A 75 -3.13 9.16 17.86
N PHE A 76 -4.37 9.38 17.42
CA PHE A 76 -4.87 8.78 16.18
C PHE A 76 -4.52 9.60 14.93
N PHE A 77 -4.87 10.89 14.87
CA PHE A 77 -4.61 11.70 13.67
C PHE A 77 -3.18 12.22 13.60
N VAL A 78 -2.70 12.90 14.64
CA VAL A 78 -1.38 13.55 14.61
C VAL A 78 -0.26 12.50 14.69
N LEU A 79 -0.15 11.75 15.78
CA LEU A 79 0.95 10.81 15.98
C LEU A 79 0.93 9.71 14.92
N ARG A 80 -0.13 8.90 14.88
CA ARG A 80 -0.16 7.70 14.04
C ARG A 80 -0.26 7.98 12.54
N LYS A 81 -1.00 9.01 12.12
CA LYS A 81 -1.30 9.24 10.70
C LYS A 81 -0.49 10.37 10.06
N LEU A 82 0.09 11.28 10.85
CA LEU A 82 0.96 12.36 10.36
C LEU A 82 2.43 12.14 10.73
N ILE A 83 2.76 12.09 12.03
CA ILE A 83 4.14 12.05 12.54
C ILE A 83 4.84 10.76 12.14
N LEU A 84 4.23 9.58 12.34
CA LEU A 84 4.87 8.30 12.04
C LEU A 84 5.27 8.16 10.54
N PRO A 85 4.37 8.43 9.57
CA PRO A 85 4.74 8.43 8.15
C PRO A 85 5.77 9.49 7.78
N PHE A 86 5.68 10.69 8.37
CA PHE A 86 6.65 11.78 8.15
C PHE A 86 8.05 11.37 8.63
N TYR A 87 8.14 10.95 9.89
CA TYR A 87 9.37 10.49 10.54
C TYR A 87 10.05 9.38 9.76
N SER A 88 9.29 8.36 9.36
CA SER A 88 9.84 7.22 8.61
C SER A 88 10.42 7.66 7.26
N PHE A 89 9.67 8.45 6.48
CA PHE A 89 10.14 8.95 5.20
C PHE A 89 11.38 9.84 5.35
N THR A 90 11.35 10.82 6.26
CA THR A 90 12.47 11.75 6.46
C THR A 90 13.73 11.03 6.92
N LEU A 91 13.63 10.09 7.86
CA LEU A 91 14.82 9.37 8.33
C LEU A 91 15.42 8.48 7.26
N PHE A 92 14.61 7.66 6.61
CA PHE A 92 15.11 6.62 5.72
C PHE A 92 15.43 7.12 4.32
N CYS A 93 14.66 8.09 3.80
CA CYS A 93 14.80 8.56 2.42
C CYS A 93 15.59 9.86 2.30
N ILE A 94 15.74 10.65 3.38
CA ILE A 94 16.43 11.95 3.33
C ILE A 94 17.66 11.96 4.22
N ILE A 95 17.48 11.77 5.52
CA ILE A 95 18.56 11.88 6.51
C ILE A 95 19.62 10.81 6.25
N LEU A 96 19.20 9.56 6.02
CA LEU A 96 20.12 8.45 5.84
C LEU A 96 21.04 8.62 4.62
N PRO A 97 20.57 9.03 3.43
CA PRO A 97 21.49 9.45 2.39
C PRO A 97 22.33 10.68 2.70
N MET A 98 21.76 11.70 3.34
CA MET A 98 22.46 12.94 3.67
C MET A 98 23.67 12.69 4.57
N THR A 99 23.59 11.75 5.51
CA THR A 99 24.73 11.38 6.37
C THR A 99 25.93 10.85 5.59
N MET A 100 25.73 10.32 4.39
CA MET A 100 26.83 9.84 3.54
C MET A 100 27.44 10.96 2.69
N PHE A 101 26.69 12.04 2.43
CA PHE A 101 27.19 13.21 1.70
C PHE A 101 27.83 14.26 2.60
N VAL A 102 27.44 14.30 3.88
CA VAL A 102 27.99 15.21 4.90
C VAL A 102 28.58 14.38 6.04
N PRO A 103 29.86 13.95 5.96
CA PRO A 103 30.49 13.09 6.95
C PRO A 103 30.67 13.76 8.33
N GLU A 104 30.47 15.08 8.43
CA GLU A 104 30.51 15.84 9.69
C GLU A 104 29.26 15.63 10.56
N ALA A 105 28.18 15.06 9.99
CA ALA A 105 26.96 14.72 10.70
C ALA A 105 26.99 13.23 11.11
N GLU A 106 27.77 12.91 12.15
CA GLU A 106 27.78 11.55 12.72
C GLU A 106 26.40 11.22 13.31
N LEU A 107 25.65 10.37 12.59
CA LEU A 107 24.35 9.94 13.06
C LEU A 107 24.50 8.68 13.92
N PRO A 108 24.03 8.70 15.18
CA PRO A 108 24.25 7.57 16.06
C PRO A 108 23.60 6.30 15.52
N SER A 109 24.36 5.21 15.47
CA SER A 109 23.90 3.91 14.97
C SER A 109 22.68 3.38 15.73
N TRP A 110 22.51 3.78 17.00
CA TRP A 110 21.35 3.43 17.83
C TRP A 110 20.04 4.00 17.27
N VAL A 111 20.03 5.19 16.67
CA VAL A 111 18.79 5.81 16.14
C VAL A 111 18.30 5.03 14.93
N ILE A 112 19.21 4.74 13.99
CA ILE A 112 18.88 4.10 12.71
C ILE A 112 18.56 2.62 12.91
N CYS A 113 19.25 1.94 13.83
CA CYS A 113 19.09 0.51 14.01
C CYS A 113 18.10 0.15 15.13
N TYR A 114 18.14 0.83 16.29
CA TYR A 114 17.30 0.43 17.43
C TYR A 114 15.87 0.87 17.28
N ILE A 115 15.57 2.05 16.72
CA ILE A 115 14.18 2.49 16.58
C ILE A 115 13.39 1.54 15.67
N PRO A 116 13.89 1.17 14.48
CA PRO A 116 13.20 0.22 13.61
C PRO A 116 13.20 -1.20 14.18
N ALA A 117 14.28 -1.61 14.86
CA ALA A 117 14.33 -2.92 15.52
C ALA A 117 13.33 -3.05 16.67
N ILE A 118 13.17 -2.01 17.50
CA ILE A 118 12.18 -1.97 18.59
C ILE A 118 10.77 -1.98 18.01
N MET A 119 10.50 -1.19 16.97
CA MET A 119 9.18 -1.19 16.31
C MET A 119 8.85 -2.57 15.73
N SER A 120 9.81 -3.22 15.06
CA SER A 120 9.67 -4.59 14.59
C SER A 120 9.45 -5.59 15.72
N PHE A 121 10.20 -5.45 16.83
CA PHE A 121 10.04 -6.31 18.00
C PHE A 121 8.63 -6.20 18.61
N LEU A 122 8.13 -4.98 18.79
CA LEU A 122 6.77 -4.74 19.28
C LEU A 122 5.70 -5.31 18.33
N ASN A 123 5.93 -5.29 17.02
CA ASN A 123 5.04 -5.91 16.04
C ASN A 123 5.04 -7.45 16.14
N ILE A 124 6.17 -8.09 16.44
CA ILE A 124 6.26 -9.55 16.63
C ILE A 124 5.54 -9.98 17.92
N LEU A 125 5.60 -9.18 18.99
CA LEU A 125 4.87 -9.49 20.23
C LEU A 125 3.36 -9.67 19.97
N SER A 126 2.82 -8.94 18.99
CA SER A 126 1.42 -9.07 18.57
C SER A 126 1.15 -10.31 17.71
N ALA A 127 2.17 -10.86 17.06
CA ALA A 127 2.06 -12.02 16.16
C ALA A 127 3.39 -12.82 16.09
N PRO A 128 3.69 -13.70 17.06
CA PRO A 128 5.01 -14.34 17.16
C PRO A 128 5.35 -15.26 15.98
N LYS A 129 4.35 -15.69 15.21
CA LYS A 129 4.53 -16.55 14.02
C LYS A 129 5.20 -15.84 12.84
N SER A 130 5.36 -14.52 12.86
CA SER A 130 5.94 -13.73 11.76
C SER A 130 7.44 -13.44 11.90
N PHE A 131 8.12 -14.01 12.90
CA PHE A 131 9.54 -13.79 13.16
C PHE A 131 10.48 -13.93 11.93
N PRO A 132 10.37 -14.95 11.06
CA PRO A 132 11.28 -15.04 9.90
C PRO A 132 11.09 -13.91 8.87
N PHE A 133 9.98 -13.18 8.94
CA PHE A 133 9.64 -12.13 7.98
C PHE A 133 9.97 -10.71 8.45
N ILE A 134 10.68 -10.54 9.57
CA ILE A 134 11.00 -9.21 10.14
C ILE A 134 11.82 -8.35 9.20
N VAL A 135 12.91 -8.90 8.64
CA VAL A 135 13.81 -8.13 7.77
C VAL A 135 13.10 -7.74 6.47
N PRO A 136 12.41 -8.66 5.75
CA PRO A 136 11.58 -8.29 4.62
C PRO A 136 10.48 -7.27 4.97
N TYR A 137 9.83 -7.43 6.13
CA TYR A 137 8.79 -6.52 6.61
C TYR A 137 9.33 -5.10 6.83
N LEU A 138 10.49 -4.98 7.47
CA LEU A 138 11.12 -3.69 7.76
C LEU A 138 11.55 -2.97 6.46
N LEU A 139 12.18 -3.69 5.53
CA LEU A 139 12.55 -3.15 4.22
C LEU A 139 11.32 -2.71 3.43
N PHE A 140 10.26 -3.53 3.45
CA PHE A 140 9.01 -3.21 2.76
C PHE A 140 8.29 -2.00 3.37
N GLU A 141 8.23 -1.91 4.70
CA GLU A 141 7.67 -0.76 5.42
C GLU A 141 8.45 0.52 5.10
N ASN A 142 9.77 0.44 4.98
CA ASN A 142 10.63 1.56 4.59
C ASN A 142 10.34 2.01 3.16
N THR A 143 10.18 1.10 2.21
CA THR A 143 9.77 1.49 0.84
C THR A 143 8.37 2.08 0.81
N MET A 144 7.45 1.51 1.59
CA MET A 144 6.09 2.04 1.70
C MET A 144 6.03 3.42 2.35
N SER A 145 7.05 3.87 3.06
CA SER A 145 7.11 5.21 3.66
C SER A 145 6.90 6.32 2.63
N VAL A 146 7.43 6.17 1.39
CA VAL A 146 7.24 7.14 0.30
C VAL A 146 5.77 7.26 -0.09
N THR A 147 5.12 6.11 -0.24
CA THR A 147 3.68 6.07 -0.58
C THR A 147 2.84 6.64 0.56
N LYS A 148 3.13 6.26 1.82
CA LYS A 148 2.41 6.75 3.01
C LYS A 148 2.59 8.26 3.19
N PHE A 149 3.80 8.78 3.00
CA PHE A 149 4.11 10.20 3.07
C PHE A 149 3.40 10.99 1.96
N ASN A 150 3.53 10.55 0.71
CA ASN A 150 2.87 11.21 -0.41
C ASN A 150 1.34 11.23 -0.26
N ALA A 151 0.76 10.13 0.24
CA ALA A 151 -0.67 10.04 0.55
C ALA A 151 -1.10 10.97 1.69
N MET A 152 -0.27 11.10 2.72
CA MET A 152 -0.50 12.01 3.84
C MET A 152 -0.50 13.48 3.38
N ILE A 153 0.49 13.89 2.59
CA ILE A 153 0.57 15.23 2.00
C ILE A 153 -0.62 15.48 1.06
N SER A 154 -0.96 14.52 0.19
CA SER A 154 -2.12 14.64 -0.70
C SER A 154 -3.45 14.78 0.06
N GLY A 155 -3.64 14.04 1.15
CA GLY A 155 -4.84 14.11 1.99
C GLY A 155 -4.96 15.43 2.76
N LEU A 156 -3.83 16.01 3.18
CA LEU A 156 -3.78 17.29 3.88
C LEU A 156 -4.04 18.49 2.93
N PHE A 157 -3.49 18.47 1.72
CA PHE A 157 -3.53 19.62 0.79
C PHE A 157 -4.53 19.49 -0.38
N GLN A 158 -5.37 18.44 -0.43
CA GLN A 158 -6.34 18.20 -1.52
C GLN A 158 -5.72 18.22 -2.94
N LEU A 159 -4.46 17.78 -3.12
CA LEU A 159 -3.97 17.56 -4.48
C LEU A 159 -4.88 16.53 -5.14
N GLY A 160 -5.40 16.83 -6.34
CA GLY A 160 -6.58 16.21 -6.99
C GLY A 160 -6.64 14.67 -7.09
N SER A 161 -5.59 13.95 -6.69
CA SER A 161 -5.59 12.51 -6.47
C SER A 161 -6.40 12.05 -5.24
N ALA A 162 -6.73 12.93 -4.30
CA ALA A 162 -7.44 12.56 -3.05
C ALA A 162 -8.90 12.14 -3.27
N TYR A 163 -9.57 12.66 -4.32
CA TYR A 163 -10.95 12.31 -4.67
C TYR A 163 -11.08 11.11 -5.63
N LYS A 164 -9.96 10.58 -6.15
CA LYS A 164 -10.00 9.49 -7.14
C LYS A 164 -10.13 8.13 -6.44
N TRP A 165 -11.36 7.67 -6.26
CA TRP A 165 -11.67 6.33 -5.75
C TRP A 165 -11.46 5.24 -6.82
N VAL A 166 -10.21 4.87 -7.12
CA VAL A 166 -9.90 3.69 -7.96
C VAL A 166 -10.04 2.38 -7.18
N VAL A 167 -11.11 1.62 -7.39
CA VAL A 167 -11.39 0.34 -6.70
C VAL A 167 -10.15 -0.57 -6.75
N THR A 168 -9.69 -1.02 -5.57
CA THR A 168 -8.59 -1.96 -5.44
C THR A 168 -9.08 -3.34 -5.86
N LYS A 169 -8.41 -3.95 -6.85
CA LYS A 169 -8.66 -5.34 -7.21
C LYS A 169 -8.29 -6.25 -6.02
N LYS A 170 -9.16 -7.19 -5.69
CA LYS A 170 -8.97 -8.20 -4.63
C LYS A 170 -8.65 -9.53 -5.28
N SER A 171 -7.89 -10.38 -4.60
CA SER A 171 -7.56 -11.73 -5.07
C SER A 171 -8.84 -12.53 -5.28
N GLY A 172 -9.15 -12.83 -6.54
CA GLY A 172 -10.42 -13.47 -6.96
C GLY A 172 -11.05 -12.85 -8.21
N CYS A 173 -10.65 -11.63 -8.60
CA CYS A 173 -11.05 -11.02 -9.88
C CYS A 173 -10.13 -11.43 -11.04
N SER A 174 -9.85 -12.73 -11.21
CA SER A 174 -9.20 -13.24 -12.42
C SER A 174 -10.17 -13.42 -13.60
N SER A 175 -11.38 -12.88 -13.52
CA SER A 175 -12.43 -13.05 -14.54
C SER A 175 -12.86 -11.73 -15.19
N GLU A 176 -11.91 -10.86 -15.55
CA GLU A 176 -12.22 -9.82 -16.54
C GLU A 176 -12.64 -10.45 -17.88
N GLY A 177 -12.19 -11.68 -18.16
CA GLY A 177 -12.67 -12.52 -19.27
C GLY A 177 -14.12 -12.98 -19.10
N ASP A 178 -14.55 -13.40 -17.90
CA ASP A 178 -15.93 -13.86 -17.73
C ASP A 178 -16.94 -12.72 -17.70
N LEU A 179 -16.59 -11.54 -17.14
CA LEU A 179 -17.51 -10.40 -17.14
C LEU A 179 -17.76 -9.88 -18.56
N ALA A 180 -16.75 -9.88 -19.42
CA ALA A 180 -16.91 -9.59 -20.85
C ALA A 180 -17.74 -10.67 -21.57
N SER A 181 -17.55 -11.96 -21.24
CA SER A 181 -18.32 -13.06 -21.82
C SER A 181 -19.80 -13.09 -21.38
N LEU A 182 -20.10 -12.55 -20.19
CA LEU A 182 -21.47 -12.43 -19.67
C LEU A 182 -22.21 -11.23 -20.29
N ILE A 183 -21.49 -10.15 -20.63
CA ILE A 183 -22.04 -9.01 -21.37
C ILE A 183 -22.36 -9.39 -22.83
N ASP A 184 -21.57 -10.28 -23.44
CA ASP A 184 -21.78 -10.74 -24.82
C ASP A 184 -22.93 -11.76 -24.99
N LYS A 185 -23.50 -12.28 -23.88
CA LYS A 185 -24.61 -13.25 -23.88
C LYS A 185 -25.99 -12.66 -23.60
N GLY A 186 -26.16 -11.33 -23.67
CA GLY A 186 -27.48 -10.69 -23.64
C GLY A 186 -28.18 -10.73 -25.01
N PRO A 187 -29.52 -10.86 -25.08
CA PRO A 187 -30.23 -11.01 -26.35
C PRO A 187 -30.14 -9.72 -27.19
N LYS A 188 -29.58 -9.85 -28.40
CA LYS A 188 -29.50 -8.79 -29.41
C LYS A 188 -30.90 -8.45 -29.92
N HIS A 189 -31.47 -7.31 -29.51
CA HIS A 189 -32.58 -6.70 -30.22
C HIS A 189 -32.07 -5.91 -31.42
N GLN A 190 -32.59 -6.30 -32.58
CA GLN A 190 -32.28 -5.84 -33.92
C GLN A 190 -32.76 -4.40 -34.15
N TYR A 191 -31.84 -3.48 -34.42
CA TYR A 191 -32.11 -2.27 -35.20
C TYR A 191 -30.91 -1.97 -36.11
N GLN A 192 -31.22 -1.70 -37.37
CA GLN A 192 -30.34 -1.63 -38.52
C GLN A 192 -29.85 -0.20 -38.77
N ARG A 193 -28.53 0.02 -38.84
CA ARG A 193 -27.93 1.17 -39.55
C ARG A 193 -26.45 0.94 -39.87
N ASP A 194 -26.21 0.73 -41.17
CA ASP A 194 -25.09 1.19 -42.01
C ASP A 194 -23.62 1.08 -41.53
N ASN A 195 -22.88 0.22 -42.24
CA ASN A 195 -21.52 0.39 -42.78
C ASN A 195 -20.53 1.29 -42.02
N LEU A 196 -19.72 0.65 -41.17
CA LEU A 196 -18.26 0.72 -41.19
C LEU A 196 -17.81 -0.46 -40.33
N VAL A 197 -17.12 -1.44 -40.90
CA VAL A 197 -16.53 -2.55 -40.12
C VAL A 197 -15.14 -2.08 -39.67
N PRO A 198 -14.91 -1.73 -38.38
CA PRO A 198 -13.55 -1.76 -37.86
C PRO A 198 -13.18 -3.23 -37.70
N ASP A 199 -12.04 -3.61 -38.26
CA ASP A 199 -11.49 -4.96 -38.18
C ASP A 199 -11.35 -5.38 -36.70
N LEU A 200 -12.29 -6.21 -36.21
CA LEU A 200 -12.36 -6.67 -34.83
C LEU A 200 -11.08 -7.45 -34.46
N ASP A 201 -10.48 -8.14 -35.42
CA ASP A 201 -9.23 -8.88 -35.23
C ASP A 201 -8.03 -7.93 -35.02
N ALA A 202 -8.05 -6.74 -35.63
CA ALA A 202 -7.05 -5.70 -35.38
C ALA A 202 -7.24 -5.05 -33.99
N MET A 203 -8.49 -4.83 -33.56
CA MET A 203 -8.80 -4.30 -32.23
C MET A 203 -8.49 -5.30 -31.11
N GLU A 204 -8.75 -6.59 -31.32
CA GLU A 204 -8.36 -7.65 -30.37
C GLU A 204 -6.84 -7.78 -30.29
N LYS A 205 -6.12 -7.76 -31.43
CA LYS A 205 -4.65 -7.74 -31.44
C LYS A 205 -4.10 -6.49 -30.78
N GLU A 206 -4.71 -5.31 -30.98
CA GLU A 206 -4.33 -4.08 -30.29
C GLU A 206 -4.63 -4.14 -28.79
N GLN A 207 -5.74 -4.71 -28.35
CA GLN A 207 -6.06 -4.92 -26.94
C GLN A 207 -5.14 -5.94 -26.28
N VAL A 208 -4.80 -7.04 -26.96
CA VAL A 208 -3.83 -8.04 -26.50
C VAL A 208 -2.42 -7.46 -26.47
N LEU A 209 -2.03 -6.66 -27.46
CA LEU A 209 -0.75 -5.96 -27.48
C LEU A 209 -0.70 -4.87 -26.40
N MET A 210 -1.79 -4.14 -26.15
CA MET A 210 -1.94 -3.18 -25.05
C MET A 210 -1.91 -3.87 -23.69
N ASN A 211 -2.51 -5.06 -23.56
CA ASN A 211 -2.43 -5.87 -22.33
C ASN A 211 -1.03 -6.48 -22.14
N LYS A 212 -0.36 -6.94 -23.21
CA LYS A 212 1.06 -7.34 -23.16
C LYS A 212 1.98 -6.16 -22.84
N LYS A 213 1.71 -4.97 -23.37
CA LYS A 213 2.43 -3.72 -23.04
C LYS A 213 2.11 -3.23 -21.62
N LYS A 214 0.90 -3.45 -21.09
CA LYS A 214 0.57 -3.24 -19.67
C LYS A 214 1.24 -4.27 -18.75
N LYS A 215 1.51 -5.48 -19.27
CA LYS A 215 2.34 -6.52 -18.62
C LYS A 215 3.83 -6.16 -18.62
N HIS A 216 4.27 -5.11 -19.34
CA HIS A 216 5.63 -4.60 -19.20
C HIS A 216 5.70 -3.75 -17.93
N ASN A 217 6.51 -4.22 -16.96
CA ASN A 217 6.71 -3.66 -15.63
C ASN A 217 6.62 -2.13 -15.61
N ARG A 218 5.60 -1.60 -14.93
CA ARG A 218 5.43 -0.15 -14.79
C ARG A 218 6.50 0.36 -13.83
N ILE A 219 7.51 1.02 -14.37
CA ILE A 219 8.62 1.57 -13.60
C ILE A 219 8.12 2.70 -12.70
N TYR A 220 8.31 2.57 -11.39
CA TYR A 220 8.02 3.61 -10.41
C TYR A 220 9.21 4.56 -10.25
N THR A 221 9.26 5.59 -11.09
CA THR A 221 10.39 6.53 -11.18
C THR A 221 10.79 7.17 -9.85
N LYS A 222 9.84 7.47 -8.95
CA LYS A 222 10.15 8.07 -7.63
C LYS A 222 10.90 7.12 -6.71
N GLU A 223 10.43 5.87 -6.63
CA GLU A 223 11.08 4.83 -5.82
C GLU A 223 12.44 4.46 -6.44
N LEU A 224 12.51 4.43 -7.78
CA LEU A 224 13.74 4.15 -8.52
C LEU A 224 14.79 5.25 -8.34
N ALA A 225 14.40 6.53 -8.35
CA ALA A 225 15.30 7.64 -8.08
C ALA A 225 15.89 7.55 -6.67
N LEU A 226 15.06 7.22 -5.67
CA LEU A 226 15.51 6.97 -4.31
C LEU A 226 16.39 5.72 -4.21
N ALA A 227 16.11 4.67 -4.97
CA ALA A 227 16.95 3.47 -5.07
C ALA A 227 18.36 3.83 -5.55
N PHE A 228 18.48 4.58 -6.66
CA PHE A 228 19.77 5.01 -7.18
C PHE A 228 20.52 5.90 -6.19
N LEU A 229 19.81 6.79 -5.50
CA LEU A 229 20.39 7.66 -4.49
C LEU A 229 20.95 6.84 -3.30
N LEU A 230 20.18 5.86 -2.80
CA LEU A 230 20.61 4.96 -1.73
C LEU A 230 21.76 4.04 -2.14
N LEU A 231 21.75 3.51 -3.36
CA LEU A 231 22.83 2.68 -3.91
C LEU A 231 24.11 3.48 -4.14
N THR A 232 23.99 4.74 -4.55
CA THR A 232 25.14 5.65 -4.66
C THR A 232 25.72 5.95 -3.28
N ALA A 233 24.86 6.16 -2.28
CA ALA A 233 25.26 6.34 -0.90
C ALA A 233 25.91 5.08 -0.31
N SER A 234 25.43 3.86 -0.64
CA SER A 234 26.06 2.62 -0.21
C SER A 234 27.45 2.43 -0.84
N ALA A 235 27.61 2.72 -2.14
CA ALA A 235 28.91 2.68 -2.81
C ALA A 235 29.92 3.65 -2.17
N ARG A 236 29.49 4.85 -1.79
CA ARG A 236 30.31 5.81 -1.03
C ARG A 236 30.64 5.32 0.38
N SER A 237 29.68 4.72 1.08
CA SER A 237 29.88 4.15 2.42
C SER A 237 30.92 3.01 2.43
N LEU A 238 30.95 2.19 1.37
CA LEU A 238 31.96 1.14 1.16
C LEU A 238 33.38 1.72 1.11
N LEU A 239 33.55 2.87 0.47
CA LEU A 239 34.82 3.58 0.39
C LEU A 239 35.23 4.25 1.72
N SER A 240 34.26 4.53 2.59
CA SER A 240 34.45 5.25 3.86
C SER A 240 34.63 4.33 5.09
N ALA A 241 34.77 3.01 4.88
CA ALA A 241 34.99 1.99 5.91
C ALA A 241 33.91 1.86 7.02
N GLN A 242 32.71 2.39 6.82
CA GLN A 242 31.57 2.26 7.76
C GLN A 242 30.71 1.02 7.44
N GLY A 243 31.18 -0.17 7.84
CA GLY A 243 30.58 -1.45 7.43
C GLY A 243 29.09 -1.64 7.78
N ILE A 244 28.63 -1.22 8.96
CA ILE A 244 27.23 -1.43 9.38
C ILE A 244 26.26 -0.56 8.56
N HIS A 245 26.65 0.69 8.29
CA HIS A 245 25.85 1.62 7.47
C HIS A 245 25.77 1.13 6.03
N PHE A 246 26.87 0.57 5.50
CA PHE A 246 26.91 -0.03 4.17
C PHE A 246 25.85 -1.12 3.97
N TYR A 247 25.78 -2.13 4.85
CA TYR A 247 24.81 -3.21 4.69
C TYR A 247 23.38 -2.71 4.75
N PHE A 248 23.07 -1.82 5.69
CA PHE A 248 21.73 -1.24 5.81
C PHE A 248 21.33 -0.46 4.56
N LEU A 249 22.22 0.43 4.08
CA LEU A 249 22.04 1.20 2.84
C LEU A 249 21.88 0.30 1.61
N LEU A 250 22.68 -0.77 1.51
CA LEU A 250 22.66 -1.70 0.38
C LEU A 250 21.35 -2.48 0.33
N PHE A 251 20.97 -3.14 1.43
CA PHE A 251 19.72 -3.91 1.49
C PHE A 251 18.50 -3.01 1.26
N GLN A 252 18.53 -1.78 1.78
CA GLN A 252 17.49 -0.80 1.55
C GLN A 252 17.44 -0.33 0.09
N GLY A 253 18.58 0.01 -0.51
CA GLY A 253 18.66 0.40 -1.92
C GLY A 253 18.17 -0.71 -2.86
N ILE A 254 18.52 -1.97 -2.59
CA ILE A 254 18.01 -3.13 -3.32
C ILE A 254 16.49 -3.28 -3.15
N ALA A 255 15.96 -3.12 -1.94
CA ALA A 255 14.52 -3.20 -1.72
C ALA A 255 13.75 -2.12 -2.49
N PHE A 256 14.25 -0.88 -2.50
CA PHE A 256 13.69 0.21 -3.31
C PHE A 256 13.81 -0.05 -4.81
N LEU A 257 14.88 -0.69 -5.26
CA LEU A 257 15.06 -1.09 -6.67
C LEU A 257 14.05 -2.16 -7.08
N LEU A 258 13.89 -3.21 -6.28
CA LEU A 258 12.93 -4.29 -6.54
C LEU A 258 11.50 -3.78 -6.59
N VAL A 259 11.13 -2.92 -5.64
CA VAL A 259 9.82 -2.25 -5.65
C VAL A 259 9.70 -1.29 -6.83
N GLY A 260 10.75 -0.54 -7.15
CA GLY A 260 10.79 0.43 -8.24
C GLY A 260 10.61 -0.20 -9.63
N LEU A 261 11.12 -1.42 -9.81
CA LEU A 261 10.98 -2.23 -11.01
C LEU A 261 9.70 -3.10 -11.03
N ASP A 262 8.85 -2.98 -10.01
CA ASP A 262 7.59 -3.74 -9.85
C ASP A 262 7.80 -5.27 -9.82
N LEU A 263 8.95 -5.73 -9.32
CA LEU A 263 9.30 -7.17 -9.25
C LEU A 263 8.64 -7.90 -8.07
N ILE A 264 7.82 -7.21 -7.28
CA ILE A 264 7.15 -7.78 -6.10
C ILE A 264 5.71 -8.15 -6.48
N GLY A 265 5.44 -9.46 -6.57
CA GLY A 265 4.11 -9.99 -6.84
C GLY A 265 3.87 -10.41 -8.29
N GLU A 266 4.92 -10.51 -9.12
CA GLU A 266 4.83 -11.26 -10.37
C GLU A 266 4.61 -12.74 -10.00
N GLN A 267 3.36 -13.19 -10.08
CA GLN A 267 3.04 -14.60 -10.03
C GLN A 267 3.79 -15.23 -11.20
N VAL A 268 4.87 -15.95 -10.91
CA VAL A 268 5.50 -16.83 -11.88
C VAL A 268 4.48 -17.94 -12.13
N GLU A 269 3.71 -17.79 -13.21
CA GLU A 269 2.91 -18.88 -13.80
C GLU A 269 3.82 -20.04 -14.21
#